data_AF-A0A6S7FWY5-F1
#
_entry.id   AF-A0A6S7FWY5-F1
#
_cell.length_a   1.000
_cell.length_b   1.000
_cell.length_c   1.000
_cell.angle_alpha   90.00
_cell.angle_beta   90.00
_cell.angle_gamma   90.00
#
_symmetry.space_group_name_H-M   'P 1'
#
loop_
_entity.id
_entity.type
_entity.pdbx_description
1 polymer ?
#
loop_
_entity_poly.entity_id
_entity_poly.type
_entity_poly.pdbx_seq_one_letter_code
_entity_poly.pdbx_strand_id
1 'polypeptide(L)'
;MDIIYLSSNGRIQTPKSLALGLTLRQLTGSTTISNLLHKFGHCASYDSVVRYETGLAIQQMETNKTVPKGFRPGVFTVTVWDNIDMDEETWSGSGTTHHTNGILVQPSVSEFEQQATSLNINRSQRTLQVEPVHIDHYRLTSREGPQDLSPEISIGTSTIKTNRIVADQRKDFGFIMIKYLNQTTHLLPGWTGYNQLLQHHSILHKSAIHYLPVIEASPTEYSTVNMILTNSVKLANQLQL
;
A
#
# COMPACT_ATOMS: atom_id res chain seq x y z
N MET A 1 36.52 -12.93 -4.63
CA MET A 1 36.49 -12.64 -6.06
C MET A 1 35.37 -13.43 -6.71
N ASP A 2 34.46 -12.77 -7.41
CA ASP A 2 33.46 -13.42 -8.23
C ASP A 2 34.07 -13.84 -9.57
N ILE A 3 34.39 -15.13 -9.70
CA ILE A 3 35.08 -15.70 -10.86
C ILE A 3 34.22 -15.58 -12.13
N ILE A 4 32.89 -15.63 -12.01
CA ILE A 4 31.96 -15.53 -13.14
C ILE A 4 31.88 -14.08 -13.64
N TYR A 5 31.92 -13.12 -12.73
CA TYR A 5 31.99 -11.70 -13.08
C TYR A 5 33.30 -11.37 -13.81
N LEU A 6 34.44 -11.86 -13.28
CA LEU A 6 35.76 -11.70 -13.91
C LEU A 6 35.83 -12.35 -15.29
N SER A 7 35.40 -13.62 -15.41
CA SER A 7 35.48 -14.37 -16.67
C SER A 7 34.58 -13.80 -17.76
N SER A 8 33.50 -13.10 -17.37
CA SER A 8 32.58 -12.44 -18.30
C SER A 8 32.94 -10.99 -18.61
N ASN A 9 34.10 -10.49 -18.15
CA ASN A 9 34.48 -9.07 -18.23
C ASN A 9 33.37 -8.13 -17.71
N GLY A 10 32.69 -8.56 -16.64
CA GLY A 10 31.61 -7.84 -15.99
C GLY A 10 30.26 -7.82 -16.72
N ARG A 11 30.10 -8.63 -17.79
CA ARG A 11 28.82 -8.77 -18.50
C ARG A 11 27.80 -9.58 -17.69
N ILE A 12 28.25 -10.56 -16.92
CA ILE A 12 27.39 -11.42 -16.11
C ILE A 12 27.53 -11.00 -14.65
N GLN A 13 26.43 -10.50 -14.09
CA GLN A 13 26.32 -10.19 -12.67
C GLN A 13 25.75 -11.40 -11.94
N THR A 14 26.46 -11.94 -10.95
CA THR A 14 25.91 -13.01 -10.12
C THR A 14 24.94 -12.46 -9.08
N PRO A 15 23.99 -13.29 -8.59
CA PRO A 15 23.11 -12.90 -7.49
C PRO A 15 23.87 -12.40 -6.26
N LYS A 16 25.01 -13.02 -5.94
CA LYS A 16 25.88 -12.58 -4.84
C LYS A 16 26.42 -11.18 -5.07
N SER A 17 27.01 -10.93 -6.24
CA SER A 17 27.62 -9.65 -6.60
C SER A 17 26.60 -8.51 -6.60
N LEU A 18 25.42 -8.78 -7.15
CA LEU A 18 24.31 -7.82 -7.20
C LEU A 18 23.71 -7.56 -5.82
N ALA A 19 23.42 -8.61 -5.04
CA ALA A 19 22.87 -8.48 -3.69
C ALA A 19 23.82 -7.70 -2.77
N LEU A 20 25.13 -8.00 -2.81
CA LEU A 20 26.12 -7.26 -2.01
C LEU A 20 26.23 -5.79 -2.43
N GLY A 21 26.14 -5.50 -3.73
CA GLY A 21 26.14 -4.12 -4.23
C GLY A 21 24.91 -3.33 -3.77
N LEU A 22 23.73 -3.96 -3.81
CA LEU A 22 22.47 -3.38 -3.31
C LEU A 22 22.54 -3.11 -1.80
N THR A 23 22.96 -4.09 -1.00
CA THR A 23 23.00 -3.93 0.47
C THR A 23 23.99 -2.84 0.89
N LEU A 24 25.15 -2.77 0.24
CA LEU A 24 26.17 -1.77 0.55
C LEU A 24 25.67 -0.35 0.25
N ARG A 25 24.96 -0.17 -0.86
CA ARG A 25 24.35 1.11 -1.22
C ARG A 25 23.29 1.52 -0.21
N GLN A 26 22.40 0.61 0.19
CA GLN A 26 21.33 0.90 1.15
C GLN A 26 21.89 1.21 2.55
N LEU A 27 22.95 0.51 2.97
CA LEU A 27 23.51 0.67 4.31
C LEU A 27 24.41 1.90 4.44
N THR A 28 25.20 2.22 3.41
CA THR A 28 26.25 3.24 3.50
C THR A 28 25.99 4.50 2.68
N GLY A 29 25.15 4.41 1.63
CA GLY A 29 24.99 5.47 0.63
C GLY A 29 26.26 5.86 -0.12
N SER A 30 27.39 5.18 0.14
CA SER A 30 28.72 5.65 -0.23
C SER A 30 29.18 5.09 -1.58
N THR A 31 29.44 5.98 -2.52
CA THR A 31 30.00 5.62 -3.83
C THR A 31 31.45 5.16 -3.73
N THR A 32 32.23 5.68 -2.78
CA THR A 32 33.64 5.32 -2.60
C THR A 32 33.79 3.89 -2.11
N ILE A 33 33.02 3.50 -1.09
CA ILE A 33 33.04 2.13 -0.55
C ILE A 33 32.54 1.13 -1.60
N SER A 34 31.46 1.48 -2.31
CA SER A 34 30.91 0.65 -3.39
C SER A 34 31.90 0.44 -4.53
N ASN A 35 32.58 1.49 -4.95
CA ASN A 35 33.59 1.40 -6.01
C ASN A 35 34.84 0.66 -5.55
N LEU A 36 35.23 0.76 -4.28
CA LEU A 36 36.37 0.03 -3.73
C LEU A 36 36.12 -1.48 -3.77
N LEU A 37 34.98 -1.94 -3.27
CA LEU A 37 34.62 -3.35 -3.25
C LEU A 37 34.36 -3.92 -4.66
N HIS A 38 33.82 -3.10 -5.56
CA HIS A 38 33.70 -3.44 -6.99
C HIS A 38 35.09 -3.61 -7.65
N LYS A 39 36.04 -2.72 -7.37
CA LYS A 39 37.43 -2.83 -7.87
C LYS A 39 38.15 -4.09 -7.37
N PHE A 40 37.87 -4.51 -6.14
CA PHE A 40 38.33 -5.81 -5.61
C PHE A 40 37.52 -7.01 -6.11
N GLY A 41 36.52 -6.78 -6.98
CA GLY A 41 35.69 -7.81 -7.61
C GLY A 41 34.83 -8.60 -6.62
N HIS A 42 34.34 -7.94 -5.57
CA HIS A 42 33.44 -8.53 -4.59
C HIS A 42 31.96 -8.26 -4.89
N CYS A 43 31.63 -7.13 -5.52
CA CYS A 43 30.25 -6.73 -5.81
C CYS A 43 30.12 -6.05 -7.17
N ALA A 44 28.87 -5.81 -7.58
CA ALA A 44 28.54 -5.07 -8.79
C ALA A 44 28.97 -3.60 -8.65
N SER A 45 29.19 -2.93 -9.79
CA SER A 45 29.52 -1.50 -9.78
C SER A 45 28.34 -0.68 -9.26
N TYR A 46 28.62 0.45 -8.61
CA TYR A 46 27.59 1.37 -8.12
C TYR A 46 26.60 1.74 -9.23
N ASP A 47 27.10 2.03 -10.44
CA ASP A 47 26.27 2.39 -11.59
C ASP A 47 25.36 1.23 -12.05
N SER A 48 25.85 -0.02 -12.00
CA SER A 48 25.02 -1.19 -12.32
C SER A 48 23.90 -1.38 -11.31
N VAL A 49 24.18 -1.16 -10.03
CA VAL A 49 23.20 -1.25 -8.94
C VAL A 49 22.12 -0.18 -9.10
N VAL A 50 22.51 1.07 -9.35
CA VAL A 50 21.55 2.17 -9.56
C VAL A 50 20.64 1.88 -10.76
N ARG A 51 21.20 1.48 -11.91
CA ARG A 51 20.41 1.12 -13.09
C ARG A 51 19.46 -0.04 -12.83
N TYR A 52 19.88 -1.01 -12.02
CA TYR A 52 19.05 -2.15 -11.65
C TYR A 52 17.84 -1.71 -10.81
N GLU A 53 18.06 -0.87 -9.79
CA GLU A 53 16.96 -0.32 -9.00
C GLU A 53 16.02 0.57 -9.82
N THR A 54 16.57 1.42 -10.70
CA THR A 54 15.75 2.24 -11.59
C THR A 54 14.89 1.36 -12.50
N GLY A 55 15.47 0.29 -13.07
CA GLY A 55 14.72 -0.67 -13.87
C GLY A 55 13.60 -1.36 -13.08
N LEU A 56 13.87 -1.75 -11.82
CA LEU A 56 12.84 -2.30 -10.93
C LEU A 56 11.73 -1.29 -10.64
N ALA A 57 12.08 -0.03 -10.38
CA ALA A 57 11.11 1.02 -10.10
C ALA A 57 10.20 1.30 -11.30
N ILE A 58 10.78 1.46 -12.50
CA ILE A 58 10.00 1.65 -13.75
C ILE A 58 9.04 0.48 -13.95
N GLN A 59 9.52 -0.74 -13.79
CA GLN A 59 8.68 -1.92 -13.98
C GLN A 59 7.55 -2.00 -12.93
N GLN A 60 7.83 -1.61 -11.68
CA GLN A 60 6.80 -1.53 -10.65
C GLN A 60 5.75 -0.47 -10.99
N MET A 61 6.14 0.68 -11.53
CA MET A 61 5.23 1.73 -11.99
C MET A 61 4.34 1.26 -13.14
N GLU A 62 4.89 0.50 -14.10
CA GLU A 62 4.10 -0.12 -15.17
C GLU A 62 3.09 -1.15 -14.65
N THR A 63 3.50 -1.98 -13.68
CA THR A 63 2.64 -2.99 -13.06
C THR A 63 1.51 -2.35 -12.24
N ASN A 64 1.78 -1.22 -11.57
CA ASN A 64 0.81 -0.47 -10.78
C ASN A 64 -0.31 0.21 -11.60
N LYS A 65 -0.25 0.21 -12.95
CA LYS A 65 -1.35 0.71 -13.80
C LYS A 65 -2.56 -0.23 -13.83
N THR A 66 -2.37 -1.49 -13.45
CA THR A 66 -3.43 -2.51 -13.36
C THR A 66 -3.74 -2.83 -11.90
N VAL A 67 -4.86 -3.52 -11.65
CA VAL A 67 -5.23 -4.03 -10.32
C VAL A 67 -4.02 -4.72 -9.68
N PRO A 68 -3.64 -4.38 -8.42
CA PRO A 68 -2.45 -4.91 -7.80
C PRO A 68 -2.41 -6.45 -7.79
N LYS A 69 -1.22 -7.03 -7.98
CA LYS A 69 -1.04 -8.48 -7.94
C LYS A 69 -1.56 -9.03 -6.60
N GLY A 70 -2.45 -10.00 -6.66
CA GLY A 70 -3.09 -10.59 -5.48
C GLY A 70 -4.50 -10.06 -5.17
N PHE A 71 -4.95 -9.00 -5.85
CA PHE A 71 -6.29 -8.43 -5.71
C PHE A 71 -7.21 -8.88 -6.86
N ARG A 72 -8.49 -9.11 -6.55
CA ARG A 72 -9.51 -9.56 -7.50
C ARG A 72 -10.64 -8.53 -7.63
N PRO A 73 -11.14 -8.27 -8.85
CA PRO A 73 -12.34 -7.46 -9.05
C PRO A 73 -13.58 -8.07 -8.39
N GLY A 74 -14.53 -7.23 -7.98
CA GLY A 74 -15.83 -7.62 -7.39
C GLY A 74 -15.75 -8.20 -5.97
N VAL A 75 -14.58 -8.13 -5.32
CA VAL A 75 -14.37 -8.60 -3.94
C VAL A 75 -14.25 -7.40 -3.00
N PHE A 76 -14.97 -7.44 -1.89
CA PHE A 76 -14.93 -6.37 -0.88
C PHE A 76 -13.49 -6.00 -0.52
N THR A 77 -13.19 -4.72 -0.66
CA THR A 77 -11.86 -4.16 -0.50
C THR A 77 -11.95 -2.89 0.33
N VAL A 78 -10.99 -2.71 1.24
CA VAL A 78 -10.90 -1.53 2.09
C VAL A 78 -9.69 -0.71 1.65
N THR A 79 -9.90 0.56 1.34
CA THR A 79 -8.83 1.55 1.20
C THR A 79 -8.66 2.27 2.54
N VAL A 80 -7.45 2.29 3.07
CA VAL A 80 -7.09 3.04 4.28
C VAL A 80 -6.05 4.06 3.88
N TRP A 81 -6.24 5.31 4.31
CA TRP A 81 -5.29 6.39 4.11
C TRP A 81 -4.92 6.97 5.47
N ASP A 82 -3.64 7.23 5.67
CA ASP A 82 -3.10 7.70 6.93
C ASP A 82 -1.95 8.68 6.72
N ASN A 83 -1.64 9.46 7.75
CA ASN A 83 -0.45 10.32 7.75
C ASN A 83 0.83 9.49 7.83
N ILE A 84 1.85 9.93 7.08
CA ILE A 84 3.24 9.58 7.34
C ILE A 84 3.92 10.84 7.79
N ASP A 85 4.15 10.90 9.09
CA ASP A 85 4.91 11.95 9.74
C ASP A 85 6.29 11.40 10.12
N MET A 86 7.35 11.85 9.43
CA MET A 86 8.73 11.56 9.80
C MET A 86 9.39 12.79 10.42
N ASP A 87 10.31 12.55 11.36
CA ASP A 87 11.08 13.58 12.08
C ASP A 87 10.22 14.55 12.92
N GLU A 88 9.13 14.05 13.52
CA GLU A 88 8.22 14.82 14.38
C GLU A 88 8.90 15.51 15.59
N GLU A 89 10.07 15.02 16.03
CA GLU A 89 10.81 15.55 17.18
C GLU A 89 11.77 16.71 16.82
N THR A 90 11.37 17.59 15.90
CA THR A 90 12.13 18.83 15.66
C THR A 90 11.57 19.96 16.51
N TRP A 91 12.44 20.61 17.30
CA TRP A 91 12.06 21.73 18.18
C TRP A 91 11.44 22.93 17.43
N SER A 92 11.72 23.04 16.14
CA SER A 92 11.20 24.08 15.24
C SER A 92 9.99 23.64 14.41
N GLY A 93 9.63 22.35 14.40
CA GLY A 93 8.67 21.77 13.46
C GLY A 93 9.09 21.88 11.98
N SER A 94 10.33 22.27 11.69
CA SER A 94 10.84 22.45 10.33
C SER A 94 11.60 21.21 9.88
N GLY A 95 11.28 20.70 8.69
CA GLY A 95 11.89 19.46 8.18
C GLY A 95 11.10 18.19 8.53
N THR A 96 9.92 18.33 9.14
CA THR A 96 8.97 17.23 9.26
C THR A 96 8.43 16.86 7.89
N THR A 97 8.35 15.57 7.61
CA THR A 97 7.70 15.07 6.40
C THR A 97 6.22 14.91 6.71
N HIS A 98 5.34 15.80 6.23
CA HIS A 98 3.89 15.67 6.40
C HIS A 98 3.25 15.10 5.13
N HIS A 99 3.40 13.81 4.90
CA HIS A 99 2.88 13.13 3.71
C HIS A 99 1.67 12.27 4.06
N THR A 100 0.95 11.82 3.04
CA THR A 100 -0.17 10.88 3.18
C THR A 100 0.13 9.60 2.44
N ASN A 101 -0.09 8.45 3.07
CA ASN A 101 0.07 7.15 2.43
C ASN A 101 -1.21 6.33 2.52
N GLY A 102 -1.34 5.37 1.60
CA GLY A 102 -2.51 4.53 1.51
C GLY A 102 -2.17 3.05 1.47
N ILE A 103 -3.06 2.23 2.01
CA ILE A 103 -3.05 0.78 1.83
C ILE A 103 -4.38 0.29 1.31
N LEU A 104 -4.32 -0.78 0.54
CA LEU A 104 -5.46 -1.54 0.05
C LEU A 104 -5.49 -2.89 0.76
N VAL A 105 -6.64 -3.26 1.30
CA VAL A 105 -6.82 -4.51 2.06
C VAL A 105 -7.97 -5.33 1.48
N GLN A 106 -7.69 -6.56 1.09
CA GLN A 106 -8.69 -7.50 0.56
C GLN A 106 -8.49 -8.89 1.19
N PRO A 107 -9.56 -9.67 1.48
CA PRO A 107 -9.40 -11.06 1.89
C PRO A 107 -8.65 -11.87 0.81
N SER A 108 -7.58 -12.57 1.17
CA SER A 108 -6.83 -13.43 0.24
C SER A 108 -7.73 -14.59 -0.17
N VAL A 109 -8.09 -14.64 -1.46
CA VAL A 109 -8.99 -15.69 -1.97
C VAL A 109 -8.24 -16.99 -2.29
N SER A 110 -6.92 -16.98 -2.45
CA SER A 110 -6.07 -18.19 -2.54
C SER A 110 -4.60 -17.84 -2.31
N GLU A 111 -3.79 -18.80 -1.85
CA GLU A 111 -2.34 -18.75 -1.90
C GLU A 111 -1.92 -18.61 -3.36
N PHE A 112 -1.54 -17.41 -3.78
CA PHE A 112 -0.88 -17.25 -5.06
C PHE A 112 0.47 -17.96 -4.95
N GLU A 113 0.63 -19.09 -5.63
CA GLU A 113 1.94 -19.54 -6.06
C GLU A 113 2.54 -18.35 -6.85
N GLN A 114 3.50 -17.66 -6.24
CA GLN A 114 4.33 -16.71 -6.96
C GLN A 114 5.11 -17.52 -7.99
N GLN A 115 4.54 -17.70 -9.17
CA GLN A 115 5.33 -18.11 -10.32
C GLN A 115 6.39 -17.04 -10.48
N ALA A 116 7.63 -17.40 -10.16
CA ALA A 116 8.80 -16.58 -10.38
C ALA A 116 8.98 -16.44 -11.89
N THR A 117 8.18 -15.56 -12.51
CA THR A 117 8.45 -15.11 -13.88
C THR A 117 9.82 -14.47 -13.85
N SER A 118 10.76 -15.01 -14.61
CA SER A 118 12.06 -14.40 -14.83
C SER A 118 11.84 -13.06 -15.53
N LEU A 119 11.94 -11.97 -14.77
CA LEU A 119 11.71 -10.64 -15.29
C LEU A 119 12.97 -10.13 -15.99
N ASN A 120 12.84 -9.74 -17.26
CA ASN A 120 13.93 -9.17 -18.02
C ASN A 120 13.97 -7.65 -17.78
N ILE A 121 14.77 -7.22 -16.80
CA ILE A 121 14.85 -5.82 -16.38
C ILE A 121 15.69 -5.05 -17.40
N ASN A 122 15.09 -4.06 -18.07
CA ASN A 122 15.81 -3.15 -18.96
C ASN A 122 16.71 -2.21 -18.13
N ARG A 123 18.03 -2.42 -18.20
CA ARG A 123 19.04 -1.69 -17.40
C ARG A 123 19.53 -0.38 -18.05
N SER A 124 18.72 0.25 -18.90
CA SER A 124 19.18 1.33 -19.77
C SER A 124 19.24 2.71 -19.11
N GLN A 125 18.44 2.96 -18.07
CA GLN A 125 18.31 4.29 -17.48
C GLN A 125 18.82 4.30 -16.04
N ARG A 126 19.58 5.34 -15.71
CA ARG A 126 20.16 5.55 -14.36
C ARG A 126 19.27 6.42 -13.47
N THR A 127 18.41 7.22 -14.07
CA THR A 127 17.58 8.19 -13.37
C THR A 127 16.13 7.88 -13.65
N LEU A 128 15.34 7.80 -12.58
CA LEU A 128 13.89 7.70 -12.69
C LEU A 128 13.35 9.10 -12.96
N GLN A 129 12.74 9.30 -14.12
CA GLN A 129 11.95 10.50 -14.40
C GLN A 129 10.58 10.28 -13.77
N VAL A 130 10.36 10.85 -12.59
CA VAL A 130 9.06 10.82 -11.92
C VAL A 130 8.31 12.07 -12.36
N GLU A 131 7.15 11.90 -13.01
CA GLU A 131 6.27 13.05 -13.21
C GLU A 131 5.78 13.54 -11.84
N PRO A 132 5.87 14.86 -11.55
CA PRO A 132 5.39 15.39 -10.30
C PRO A 132 3.88 15.11 -10.16
N VAL A 133 3.48 14.60 -9.00
CA VAL A 133 2.06 14.35 -8.70
C VAL A 133 1.35 15.69 -8.65
N HIS A 134 0.52 15.98 -9.64
CA HIS A 134 -0.30 17.19 -9.66
C HIS A 134 -1.45 17.04 -8.67
N ILE A 135 -1.44 17.84 -7.60
CA ILE A 135 -2.54 17.88 -6.64
C ILE A 135 -3.48 19.01 -7.07
N ASP A 136 -4.67 18.64 -7.53
CA ASP A 136 -5.68 19.62 -7.94
C ASP A 136 -6.11 20.46 -6.74
N HIS A 137 -6.05 21.78 -6.90
CA HIS A 137 -6.45 22.70 -5.86
C HIS A 137 -7.95 22.57 -5.60
N TYR A 138 -8.31 22.15 -4.39
CA TYR A 138 -9.71 22.04 -3.99
C TYR A 138 -10.22 23.40 -3.53
N ARG A 139 -11.21 23.94 -4.25
CA ARG A 139 -11.92 25.15 -3.82
C ARG A 139 -13.04 24.75 -2.89
N LEU A 140 -12.95 25.18 -1.63
CA LEU A 140 -14.07 25.09 -0.71
C LEU A 140 -15.24 25.89 -1.28
N THR A 141 -16.30 25.19 -1.67
CA THR A 141 -17.61 25.80 -1.85
C THR A 141 -18.24 26.06 -0.48
N SER A 142 -19.25 26.93 -0.43
CA SER A 142 -20.05 27.10 0.79
C SER A 142 -20.50 25.73 1.27
N ARG A 143 -20.40 25.51 2.60
CA ARG A 143 -20.85 24.27 3.23
C ARG A 143 -22.33 24.10 2.96
N GLU A 144 -22.66 23.27 2.00
CA GLU A 144 -24.02 22.75 1.87
C GLU A 144 -24.18 21.69 2.96
N GLY A 145 -25.23 21.82 3.78
CA GLY A 145 -25.64 20.72 4.63
C GLY A 145 -25.93 19.48 3.78
N PRO A 146 -26.11 18.29 4.38
CA PRO A 146 -26.71 17.20 3.63
C PRO A 146 -28.01 17.74 3.01
N GLN A 147 -28.03 17.90 1.68
CA GLN A 147 -29.28 18.21 0.98
C GLN A 147 -30.26 17.11 1.37
N ASP A 148 -31.52 17.46 1.59
CA ASP A 148 -32.57 16.46 1.76
C ASP A 148 -32.44 15.49 0.59
N LEU A 149 -31.90 14.31 0.89
CA LEU A 149 -31.77 13.24 -0.08
C LEU A 149 -33.21 12.91 -0.43
N SER A 150 -33.71 13.47 -1.53
CA SER A 150 -35.00 13.09 -2.08
C SER A 150 -35.02 11.55 -2.15
N PRO A 151 -36.15 10.89 -1.83
CA PRO A 151 -36.22 9.43 -1.65
C PRO A 151 -35.82 8.61 -2.89
N GLU A 152 -35.50 9.28 -4.01
CA GLU A 152 -35.16 8.72 -5.31
C GLU A 152 -33.66 8.70 -5.62
N ILE A 153 -32.77 9.03 -4.68
CA ILE A 153 -31.41 8.53 -4.78
C ILE A 153 -31.51 7.02 -4.52
N SER A 154 -31.80 6.28 -5.59
CA SER A 154 -31.39 4.88 -5.71
C SER A 154 -29.87 4.90 -5.59
N ILE A 155 -29.38 4.95 -4.35
CA ILE A 155 -28.11 4.30 -4.01
C ILE A 155 -28.26 2.96 -4.69
N GLY A 156 -27.41 2.71 -5.68
CA GLY A 156 -27.31 1.44 -6.37
C GLY A 156 -26.95 0.39 -5.34
N THR A 157 -27.94 0.02 -4.54
CA THR A 157 -28.05 -1.21 -3.78
C THR A 157 -28.33 -2.29 -4.82
N SER A 158 -27.52 -2.32 -5.88
CA SER A 158 -27.28 -3.50 -6.66
C SER A 158 -26.62 -4.48 -5.71
N THR A 159 -27.45 -5.12 -4.90
CA THR A 159 -27.25 -6.49 -4.49
C THR A 159 -25.94 -6.72 -3.73
N ILE A 160 -25.39 -5.71 -3.03
CA ILE A 160 -24.32 -5.94 -2.04
C ILE A 160 -24.97 -6.57 -0.81
N LYS A 161 -25.29 -7.87 -0.95
CA LYS A 161 -25.59 -8.88 0.07
C LYS A 161 -26.38 -8.33 1.27
N THR A 162 -27.65 -7.99 1.06
CA THR A 162 -28.64 -7.68 2.12
C THR A 162 -28.58 -8.67 3.28
N ASN A 163 -28.35 -9.96 3.00
CA ASN A 163 -28.20 -11.00 4.02
C ASN A 163 -27.00 -10.81 4.96
N ARG A 164 -25.87 -10.28 4.48
CA ARG A 164 -24.69 -10.01 5.33
C ARG A 164 -24.93 -8.81 6.23
N ILE A 165 -25.47 -7.74 5.67
CA ILE A 165 -25.81 -6.51 6.42
C ILE A 165 -26.80 -6.83 7.55
N VAL A 166 -27.85 -7.61 7.26
CA VAL A 166 -28.83 -8.02 8.28
C VAL A 166 -28.19 -8.93 9.34
N ALA A 167 -27.29 -9.83 8.95
CA ALA A 167 -26.58 -10.68 9.91
C ALA A 167 -25.65 -9.88 10.84
N ASP A 168 -24.97 -8.86 10.31
CA ASP A 168 -24.07 -8.02 11.09
C ASP A 168 -24.85 -7.07 12.03
N GLN A 169 -25.97 -6.49 11.56
CA GLN A 169 -26.88 -5.71 12.41
C GLN A 169 -27.43 -6.53 13.58
N ARG A 170 -27.73 -7.82 13.39
CA ARG A 170 -28.15 -8.72 14.47
C ARG A 170 -27.06 -8.94 15.51
N LYS A 171 -25.79 -9.02 15.10
CA LYS A 171 -24.66 -9.13 16.02
C LYS A 171 -24.49 -7.85 16.84
N ASP A 172 -24.57 -6.69 16.19
CA ASP A 172 -24.45 -5.40 16.87
C ASP A 172 -25.60 -5.19 17.86
N PHE A 173 -26.83 -5.48 17.45
CA PHE A 173 -27.99 -5.44 18.35
C PHE A 173 -27.83 -6.43 19.51
N GLY A 174 -27.37 -7.65 19.25
CA GLY A 174 -27.08 -8.65 20.28
C GLY A 174 -26.02 -8.17 21.27
N PHE A 175 -24.94 -7.56 20.79
CA PHE A 175 -23.89 -6.99 21.64
C PHE A 175 -24.45 -5.88 22.53
N ILE A 176 -25.20 -4.92 21.98
CA ILE A 176 -25.81 -3.81 22.72
C ILE A 176 -26.76 -4.34 23.79
N MET A 177 -27.64 -5.28 23.43
CA MET A 177 -28.60 -5.86 24.37
C MET A 177 -27.91 -6.59 25.52
N ILE A 178 -26.89 -7.41 25.23
CA ILE A 178 -26.15 -8.11 26.28
C ILE A 178 -25.39 -7.11 27.17
N LYS A 179 -24.80 -6.06 26.60
CA LYS A 179 -24.16 -4.97 27.36
C LYS A 179 -25.14 -4.25 28.29
N TYR A 180 -26.36 -4.01 27.82
CA TYR A 180 -27.40 -3.31 28.58
C TYR A 180 -27.96 -4.19 29.71
N LEU A 181 -28.10 -5.49 29.48
CA LEU A 181 -28.63 -6.46 30.46
C LEU A 181 -27.57 -6.91 31.49
N ASN A 182 -26.30 -7.02 31.10
CA ASN A 182 -25.19 -7.41 31.98
C ASN A 182 -24.43 -6.19 32.54
N GLN A 183 -25.11 -5.35 33.32
CA GLN A 183 -24.44 -4.24 34.02
C GLN A 183 -23.59 -4.68 35.22
N THR A 184 -23.73 -5.93 35.67
CA THR A 184 -23.17 -6.42 36.95
C THR A 184 -22.05 -7.46 36.81
N THR A 185 -21.82 -8.02 35.61
CA THR A 185 -20.80 -9.05 35.40
C THR A 185 -19.70 -8.56 34.45
N HIS A 186 -18.46 -8.53 34.93
CA HIS A 186 -17.27 -8.09 34.17
C HIS A 186 -16.82 -9.06 33.04
N LEU A 187 -17.63 -10.07 32.72
CA LEU A 187 -17.23 -11.19 31.84
C LEU A 187 -17.42 -10.92 30.34
N LEU A 188 -18.14 -9.87 29.96
CA LEU A 188 -18.36 -9.57 28.54
C LEU A 188 -17.16 -8.78 27.97
N PRO A 189 -16.44 -9.31 26.96
CA PRO A 189 -15.39 -8.56 26.29
C PRO A 189 -15.96 -7.36 25.51
N GLY A 190 -15.08 -6.44 25.10
CA GLY A 190 -15.45 -5.37 24.17
C GLY A 190 -15.97 -5.91 22.82
N TRP A 191 -16.54 -5.04 21.98
CA TRP A 191 -17.18 -5.42 20.71
C TRP A 191 -16.32 -6.36 19.85
N THR A 192 -15.02 -6.09 19.76
CA THR A 192 -14.07 -6.93 19.02
C THR A 192 -13.97 -8.34 19.61
N GLY A 193 -13.80 -8.46 20.93
CA GLY A 193 -13.71 -9.76 21.59
C GLY A 193 -15.04 -10.53 21.55
N TYR A 194 -16.18 -9.82 21.61
CA TYR A 194 -17.50 -10.43 21.40
C TYR A 194 -17.61 -11.05 20.00
N ASN A 195 -17.21 -10.31 18.96
CA ASN A 195 -17.20 -10.83 17.59
C ASN A 195 -16.23 -11.99 17.38
N GLN A 196 -15.05 -11.95 18.01
CA GLN A 196 -14.09 -13.06 18.00
C GLN A 196 -14.69 -14.32 18.65
N LEU A 197 -15.38 -14.18 19.78
CA LEU A 197 -16.05 -15.30 20.44
C LEU A 197 -17.15 -15.91 19.56
N LEU A 198 -17.93 -15.08 18.85
CA LEU A 198 -18.93 -15.57 17.89
C LEU A 198 -18.31 -16.25 16.66
N GLN A 199 -17.06 -15.94 16.33
CA GLN A 199 -16.33 -16.43 15.16
C GLN A 199 -15.42 -17.64 15.46
N HIS A 200 -15.50 -18.24 16.66
CA HIS A 200 -14.59 -19.30 17.12
C HIS A 200 -14.46 -20.53 16.20
N HIS A 201 -15.37 -20.72 15.24
CA HIS A 201 -15.39 -21.84 14.28
C HIS A 201 -15.20 -21.41 12.80
N SER A 202 -15.01 -20.13 12.51
CA SER A 202 -14.77 -19.66 11.14
C SER A 202 -13.28 -19.56 10.83
N ILE A 203 -12.87 -20.11 9.68
CA ILE A 203 -11.51 -19.99 9.16
C ILE A 203 -11.24 -18.51 8.86
N LEU A 204 -10.32 -17.90 9.60
CA LEU A 204 -9.85 -16.55 9.32
C LEU A 204 -9.08 -16.57 7.99
N HIS A 205 -9.61 -15.90 6.98
CA HIS A 205 -8.90 -15.71 5.72
C HIS A 205 -7.81 -14.65 5.91
N LYS A 206 -6.56 -14.99 5.59
CA LYS A 206 -5.45 -14.04 5.55
C LYS A 206 -5.82 -12.87 4.64
N SER A 207 -5.56 -11.62 5.04
CA SER A 207 -5.76 -10.47 4.14
C SER A 207 -4.51 -10.20 3.30
N ALA A 208 -4.72 -9.85 2.03
CA ALA A 208 -3.70 -9.28 1.17
C ALA A 208 -3.64 -7.76 1.41
N ILE A 209 -2.42 -7.23 1.51
CA ILE A 209 -2.16 -5.80 1.69
C ILE A 209 -1.34 -5.32 0.50
N HIS A 210 -1.73 -4.20 -0.09
CA HIS A 210 -0.96 -3.51 -1.12
C HIS A 210 -0.77 -2.04 -0.74
N TYR A 211 0.45 -1.54 -0.91
CA TYR A 211 0.78 -0.15 -0.64
C TYR A 211 0.45 0.71 -1.85
N LEU A 212 -0.27 1.80 -1.62
CA LEU A 212 -0.61 2.79 -2.63
C LEU A 212 0.54 3.81 -2.77
N PRO A 213 0.62 4.54 -3.89
CA PRO A 213 1.57 5.62 -4.05
C PRO A 213 1.42 6.67 -2.95
N VAL A 214 2.54 7.14 -2.42
CA VAL A 214 2.57 8.22 -1.43
C VAL A 214 2.13 9.52 -2.08
N ILE A 215 1.31 10.26 -1.35
CA ILE A 215 0.90 11.61 -1.66
C ILE A 215 1.83 12.54 -0.86
N GLU A 216 2.66 13.30 -1.56
CA GLU A 216 3.61 14.25 -0.97
C GLU A 216 2.90 15.55 -0.54
N ALA A 217 1.84 15.41 0.27
CA ALA A 217 1.10 16.52 0.85
C ALA A 217 0.41 16.12 2.14
N SER A 218 0.16 17.14 2.97
CA SER A 218 -0.44 16.95 4.28
C SER A 218 -1.90 16.52 4.16
N PRO A 219 -2.37 15.54 4.96
CA PRO A 219 -3.77 15.12 4.97
C PRO A 219 -4.71 16.20 5.53
N THR A 220 -4.18 17.25 6.16
CA THR A 220 -4.97 18.39 6.64
C THR A 220 -5.41 19.32 5.51
N GLU A 221 -4.78 19.24 4.34
CA GLU A 221 -5.16 20.05 3.19
C GLU A 221 -6.34 19.44 2.43
N TYR A 222 -7.34 20.26 2.12
CA TYR A 222 -8.53 19.79 1.39
C TYR A 222 -8.22 19.27 -0.01
N SER A 223 -7.18 19.80 -0.65
CA SER A 223 -6.63 19.29 -1.92
C SER A 223 -6.18 17.83 -1.78
N THR A 224 -5.46 17.52 -0.71
CA THR A 224 -5.01 16.17 -0.38
C THR A 224 -6.20 15.24 -0.11
N VAL A 225 -7.16 15.69 0.70
CA VAL A 225 -8.38 14.92 1.00
C VAL A 225 -9.16 14.62 -0.28
N ASN A 226 -9.35 15.61 -1.15
CA ASN A 226 -10.03 15.42 -2.43
C ASN A 226 -9.28 14.42 -3.34
N MET A 227 -7.94 14.48 -3.36
CA MET A 227 -7.13 13.52 -4.11
C MET A 227 -7.24 12.10 -3.54
N ILE A 228 -7.22 11.94 -2.22
CA ILE A 228 -7.45 10.65 -1.53
C ILE A 228 -8.79 10.05 -1.95
N LEU A 229 -9.86 10.84 -1.91
CA LEU A 229 -11.21 10.40 -2.28
C LEU A 229 -11.27 10.02 -3.77
N THR A 230 -10.74 10.88 -4.64
CA THR A 230 -10.71 10.64 -6.08
C THR A 230 -9.92 9.38 -6.43
N ASN A 231 -8.77 9.16 -5.79
CA ASN A 231 -7.96 7.95 -5.98
C ASN A 231 -8.69 6.71 -5.47
N SER A 232 -9.38 6.81 -4.34
CA SER A 232 -10.17 5.70 -3.79
C SER A 232 -11.32 5.30 -4.72
N VAL A 233 -12.02 6.28 -5.32
CA VAL A 233 -13.07 6.02 -6.33
C VAL A 233 -12.48 5.42 -7.61
N LYS A 234 -11.33 5.93 -8.09
CA LYS A 234 -10.63 5.34 -9.24
C LYS A 234 -10.27 3.87 -9.00
N LEU A 235 -9.74 3.55 -7.81
CA LEU A 235 -9.42 2.19 -7.41
C LEU A 235 -10.67 1.31 -7.30
N ALA A 236 -11.76 1.82 -6.72
CA ALA A 236 -13.03 1.10 -6.65
C ALA A 236 -13.55 0.74 -8.06
N ASN A 237 -13.52 1.70 -8.99
CA ASN A 237 -13.90 1.47 -10.38
C ASN A 237 -13.00 0.44 -11.07
N GLN A 238 -11.68 0.49 -10.86
CA GLN A 238 -10.73 -0.51 -11.38
C GLN A 238 -10.99 -1.92 -10.81
N LEU A 239 -11.44 -1.99 -9.56
CA LEU A 239 -11.83 -3.23 -8.88
C LEU A 239 -13.28 -3.64 -9.15
N GLN A 240 -14.03 -2.91 -9.96
CA GLN A 240 -15.45 -3.20 -10.26
C GLN A 240 -16.30 -3.35 -8.98
N LEU A 241 -16.11 -2.42 -8.04
CA LEU A 241 -16.82 -2.35 -6.74
C LEU A 241 -18.02 -1.41 -6.77
#